data_AF-A0A7S1XRE3-F1
#
_entry.id   AF-A0A7S1XRE3-F1
#
_cell.length_a   1.000
_cell.length_b   1.000
_cell.length_c   1.000
_cell.angle_alpha   90.00
_cell.angle_beta   90.00
_cell.angle_gamma   90.00
#
_symmetry.space_group_name_H-M   'P 1'
#
loop_
_entity.id
_entity.type
_entity.pdbx_description
1 polymer ?
#
loop_
_entity_poly.entity_id
_entity_poly.type
_entity_poly.pdbx_seq_one_letter_code
_entity_poly.pdbx_strand_id
1 'polypeptide(L)'
;IACAAAAESVASSVLTPFEEARIRMVTDQDYSGSLLGGLVRLTKEEGAGGVMGKAPVLLSKMVPYTAAQLATFDLVKASLLTSGLAAPALAPFCASICAGVAGSLVSQPGDTILSLTNLKASSGSDGGAPAVIRDAYSRGGFGAFMVGWKPRLAHTTIIVIVQLLIYDSIKTALLSH
;
A
#
# COMPACT_ATOMS: atom_id res chain seq x y z
N ILE A 1 15.56 -7.50 -3.58
CA ILE A 1 15.15 -6.16 -3.09
C ILE A 1 15.39 -5.07 -4.14
N ALA A 2 16.61 -4.87 -4.66
CA ALA A 2 16.88 -3.81 -5.67
C ALA A 2 16.01 -3.91 -6.94
N CYS A 3 15.87 -5.12 -7.52
CA CYS A 3 14.98 -5.32 -8.67
C CYS A 3 13.50 -5.04 -8.35
N ALA A 4 13.06 -5.35 -7.13
CA ALA A 4 11.70 -5.09 -6.69
C ALA A 4 11.44 -3.58 -6.52
N ALA A 5 12.41 -2.85 -5.96
CA ALA A 5 12.35 -1.39 -5.88
C ALA A 5 12.32 -0.74 -7.28
N ALA A 6 13.09 -1.26 -8.24
CA ALA A 6 13.03 -0.80 -9.63
C ALA A 6 11.66 -1.09 -10.28
N ALA A 7 11.12 -2.29 -10.11
CA ALA A 7 9.79 -2.64 -10.61
C ALA A 7 8.69 -1.76 -9.99
N GLU A 8 8.76 -1.51 -8.69
CA GLU A 8 7.84 -0.57 -8.03
C GLU A 8 8.00 0.86 -8.54
N SER A 9 9.22 1.28 -8.86
CA SER A 9 9.43 2.63 -9.37
C SER A 9 8.67 2.89 -10.67
N VAL A 10 8.72 1.92 -11.58
CA VAL A 10 7.99 1.95 -12.85
C VAL A 10 6.49 1.79 -12.60
N ALA A 11 6.08 0.81 -11.79
CA ALA A 11 4.68 0.55 -11.51
C ALA A 11 3.99 1.78 -10.88
N SER A 12 4.62 2.38 -9.88
CA SER A 12 4.11 3.57 -9.19
C SER A 12 4.03 4.76 -10.14
N SER A 13 4.97 4.95 -11.06
CA SER A 13 4.89 6.04 -12.05
C SER A 13 3.67 5.90 -12.95
N VAL A 14 3.34 4.67 -13.36
CA VAL A 14 2.14 4.39 -14.17
C VAL A 14 0.86 4.48 -13.33
N LEU A 15 0.90 4.06 -12.06
CA LEU A 15 -0.28 3.96 -11.20
C LEU A 15 -0.69 5.29 -10.57
N THR A 16 0.27 6.18 -10.28
CA THR A 16 0.05 7.50 -9.67
C THR A 16 -1.12 8.27 -10.33
N PRO A 17 -1.18 8.46 -11.65
CA PRO A 17 -2.30 9.17 -12.28
C PRO A 17 -3.66 8.52 -12.04
N PHE A 18 -3.73 7.19 -12.01
CA PHE A 18 -4.98 6.46 -11.78
C PHE A 18 -5.42 6.51 -10.32
N GLU A 19 -4.47 6.43 -9.38
CA GLU A 19 -4.77 6.57 -7.94
C GLU A 19 -5.28 7.96 -7.62
N GLU A 20 -4.65 9.01 -8.15
CA GLU A 20 -5.11 10.39 -7.96
C GLU A 20 -6.51 10.61 -8.53
N ALA A 21 -6.77 10.12 -9.76
CA ALA A 21 -8.10 10.18 -10.35
C ALA A 21 -9.15 9.44 -9.49
N ARG A 22 -8.80 8.24 -8.99
CA ARG A 22 -9.67 7.46 -8.09
C ARG A 22 -9.95 8.20 -6.79
N ILE A 23 -8.93 8.75 -6.14
CA ILE A 23 -9.08 9.50 -4.88
C ILE A 23 -10.01 10.69 -5.11
N ARG A 24 -9.83 11.43 -6.21
CA ARG A 24 -10.67 12.59 -6.54
C ARG A 24 -12.13 12.18 -6.76
N MET A 25 -12.37 11.10 -7.50
CA MET A 25 -13.72 10.56 -7.72
C MET A 25 -14.39 10.03 -6.44
N VAL A 26 -13.62 9.53 -5.47
CA VAL A 26 -14.16 9.07 -4.18
C VAL A 26 -14.44 10.26 -3.25
N THR A 27 -13.65 11.33 -3.36
CA THR A 27 -13.80 12.54 -2.53
C THR A 27 -14.93 13.43 -3.06
N ASP A 28 -15.08 13.54 -4.37
CA ASP A 28 -16.10 14.33 -5.06
C ASP A 28 -16.92 13.42 -5.97
N GLN A 29 -18.16 13.12 -5.55
CA GLN A 29 -19.04 12.20 -6.28
C GLN A 29 -19.52 12.77 -7.62
N ASP A 30 -19.46 14.10 -7.82
CA ASP A 30 -19.85 14.76 -9.07
C ASP A 30 -18.65 14.96 -10.03
N TYR A 31 -17.48 14.42 -9.68
CA TYR A 31 -16.25 14.66 -10.44
C TYR A 31 -16.23 13.97 -11.81
N SER A 32 -16.55 12.67 -11.86
CA SER A 32 -16.69 11.90 -13.11
C SER A 32 -17.33 10.54 -12.85
N GLY A 33 -18.17 10.07 -13.78
CA GLY A 33 -18.72 8.71 -13.73
C GLY A 33 -17.77 7.61 -14.24
N SER A 34 -16.57 7.96 -14.72
CA SER A 34 -15.60 6.99 -15.24
C SER A 34 -14.16 7.33 -14.85
N LEU A 35 -13.32 6.32 -14.64
CA LEU A 35 -11.93 6.50 -14.23
C LEU A 35 -11.11 7.27 -15.29
N LEU A 36 -11.32 6.94 -16.57
CA LEU A 36 -10.70 7.63 -17.70
C LEU A 36 -11.17 9.08 -17.81
N GLY A 37 -12.47 9.34 -17.61
CA GLY A 37 -13.01 10.70 -17.59
C GLY A 37 -12.45 11.52 -16.43
N GLY A 38 -12.33 10.92 -15.24
CA GLY A 38 -11.70 11.52 -14.08
C GLY A 38 -10.23 11.84 -14.33
N LEU A 39 -9.48 10.93 -14.96
CA LEU A 39 -8.08 11.15 -15.31
C LEU A 39 -7.89 12.29 -16.33
N VAL A 40 -8.72 12.34 -17.38
CA VAL A 40 -8.67 13.41 -18.40
C VAL A 40 -9.01 14.77 -17.78
N ARG A 41 -9.99 14.81 -16.87
CA ARG A 41 -10.35 16.02 -16.14
C ARG A 41 -9.23 16.46 -15.20
N LEU A 42 -8.66 15.52 -14.45
CA LEU A 42 -7.56 15.78 -13.53
C LEU A 42 -6.31 16.30 -14.25
N THR A 43 -5.95 15.70 -15.38
CA THR A 43 -4.81 16.18 -16.19
C THR A 43 -5.06 17.54 -16.82
N LYS A 44 -6.31 17.93 -17.07
CA LYS A 44 -6.66 19.30 -17.49
C LYS A 44 -6.62 20.32 -16.35
N GLU A 45 -6.95 19.90 -15.13
CA GLU A 45 -6.97 20.75 -13.94
C GLU A 45 -5.57 20.99 -13.36
N GLU A 46 -4.79 19.92 -13.15
CA GLU A 46 -3.46 19.99 -12.49
C GLU A 46 -2.28 19.92 -13.48
N GLY A 47 -2.52 19.58 -14.74
CA GLY A 47 -1.48 19.32 -15.74
C GLY A 47 -0.77 17.98 -15.53
N ALA A 48 -0.16 17.43 -16.59
CA ALA A 48 0.58 16.17 -16.51
C ALA A 48 1.75 16.22 -15.51
N GLY A 49 2.38 17.39 -15.36
CA GLY A 49 3.45 17.62 -14.38
C GLY A 49 2.96 17.67 -12.93
N GLY A 50 1.75 18.18 -12.68
CA GLY A 50 1.14 18.20 -11.34
C GLY A 50 0.75 16.80 -10.87
N VAL A 51 0.19 15.99 -11.78
CA VAL A 51 -0.19 14.60 -11.51
C VAL A 51 1.03 13.72 -11.26
N MET A 52 2.06 13.80 -12.12
CA MET A 52 3.30 13.02 -11.95
C MET A 52 4.19 13.54 -10.83
N GLY A 53 4.06 14.82 -10.44
CA GLY A 53 4.79 15.40 -9.30
C GLY A 53 4.48 14.75 -7.95
N LYS A 54 3.37 14.00 -7.86
CA LYS A 54 2.96 13.23 -6.68
C LYS A 54 3.56 11.81 -6.65
N ALA A 55 4.17 11.33 -7.74
CA ALA A 55 4.77 10.00 -7.82
C ALA A 55 5.87 9.73 -6.77
N PRO A 56 6.79 10.67 -6.46
CA PRO A 56 7.81 10.45 -5.42
C PRO A 56 7.23 10.15 -4.04
N VAL A 57 6.07 10.73 -3.72
CA VAL A 57 5.39 10.50 -2.44
C VAL A 57 4.86 9.07 -2.38
N LEU A 58 4.25 8.58 -3.46
CA LEU A 58 3.79 7.20 -3.56
C LEU A 58 4.97 6.20 -3.45
N LEU A 59 6.07 6.48 -4.15
CA LEU A 59 7.30 5.68 -4.09
C LEU A 59 7.87 5.58 -2.67
N SER A 60 7.90 6.69 -1.94
CA SER A 60 8.40 6.72 -0.56
C SER A 60 7.64 5.79 0.39
N LYS A 61 6.39 5.45 0.04
CA LYS A 61 5.51 4.57 0.81
C LYS A 61 5.58 3.11 0.35
N MET A 62 5.66 2.88 -0.96
CA MET A 62 5.66 1.55 -1.54
C MET A 62 7.00 0.83 -1.35
N VAL A 63 8.12 1.54 -1.50
CA VAL A 63 9.46 0.94 -1.38
C VAL A 63 9.71 0.30 0.00
N PRO A 64 9.42 0.96 1.13
CA PRO A 64 9.52 0.32 2.44
C PRO A 64 8.56 -0.85 2.62
N TYR A 65 7.34 -0.74 2.09
CA TYR A 65 6.33 -1.80 2.15
C TYR A 65 6.84 -3.07 1.47
N THR A 66 7.30 -2.96 0.23
CA THR A 66 7.77 -4.10 -0.56
C THR A 66 9.10 -4.64 -0.04
N ALA A 67 10.01 -3.80 0.43
CA ALA A 67 11.23 -4.26 1.08
C ALA A 67 10.93 -5.11 2.32
N ALA A 68 10.03 -4.65 3.20
CA ALA A 68 9.63 -5.38 4.39
C ALA A 68 8.88 -6.68 4.08
N GLN A 69 7.99 -6.64 3.08
CA GLN A 69 7.24 -7.81 2.63
C GLN A 69 8.19 -8.90 2.09
N LEU A 70 9.14 -8.53 1.21
CA LEU A 70 10.11 -9.48 0.66
C LEU A 70 11.06 -10.03 1.71
N ALA A 71 11.61 -9.17 2.57
CA ALA A 71 12.51 -9.60 3.64
C ALA A 71 11.81 -10.58 4.61
N THR A 72 10.57 -10.27 5.01
CA THR A 72 9.80 -11.13 5.90
C THR A 72 9.41 -12.44 5.22
N PHE A 73 9.02 -12.39 3.95
CA PHE A 73 8.67 -13.59 3.19
C PHE A 73 9.85 -14.57 3.12
N ASP A 74 11.04 -14.08 2.78
CA ASP A 74 12.23 -14.92 2.65
C ASP A 74 12.64 -15.54 4.00
N LEU A 75 12.66 -14.74 5.08
CA LEU A 75 13.01 -15.19 6.43
C LEU A 75 12.02 -16.23 6.97
N VAL A 76 10.73 -15.95 6.86
CA VAL A 76 9.68 -16.82 7.40
C VAL A 76 9.61 -18.12 6.59
N LYS A 77 9.66 -18.03 5.25
CA LYS A 77 9.68 -19.21 4.38
C LYS A 77 10.89 -20.11 4.67
N ALA A 78 12.09 -19.54 4.78
CA ALA A 78 13.30 -20.31 5.11
C ALA A 78 13.17 -20.98 6.48
N SER A 79 12.62 -20.28 7.47
CA SER A 79 12.42 -20.82 8.82
C SER A 79 11.40 -21.96 8.86
N LEU A 80 10.26 -21.84 8.15
CA LEU A 80 9.23 -22.89 8.07
C LEU A 80 9.72 -24.14 7.35
N LEU A 81 10.51 -24.00 6.28
CA LEU A 81 11.08 -25.12 5.55
C LEU A 81 12.18 -25.84 6.36
N THR A 82 13.02 -25.09 7.09
CA THR A 82 14.12 -25.65 7.89
C THR A 82 13.62 -26.34 9.15
N SER A 83 12.57 -25.83 9.78
CA SER A 83 11.97 -26.41 10.99
C SER A 83 11.06 -27.61 10.72
N GLY A 84 10.70 -27.88 9.46
CA GLY A 84 9.76 -28.94 9.09
C GLY A 84 8.33 -28.69 9.60
N LEU A 85 8.03 -27.49 10.09
CA LEU A 85 6.78 -27.16 10.78
C LEU A 85 5.59 -27.01 9.82
N ALA A 86 5.84 -26.83 8.53
CA ALA A 86 4.82 -26.78 7.50
C ALA A 86 5.22 -27.62 6.29
N ALA A 87 4.22 -28.22 5.64
CA ALA A 87 4.42 -28.85 4.36
C ALA A 87 5.04 -27.86 3.36
N PRO A 88 5.96 -28.29 2.48
CA PRO A 88 6.62 -27.40 1.52
C PRO A 88 5.63 -26.66 0.59
N ALA A 89 4.44 -27.24 0.39
CA ALA A 89 3.33 -26.59 -0.32
C ALA A 89 2.65 -25.46 0.48
N LEU A 90 2.62 -25.54 1.82
CA LEU A 90 1.97 -24.58 2.72
C LEU A 90 2.93 -23.50 3.24
N ALA A 91 4.23 -23.80 3.33
CA ALA A 91 5.26 -22.87 3.77
C ALA A 91 5.25 -21.49 3.05
N PRO A 92 5.14 -21.39 1.70
CA PRO A 92 5.06 -20.09 1.04
C PRO A 92 3.76 -19.34 1.39
N PHE A 93 2.67 -20.03 1.67
CA PHE A 93 1.41 -19.37 2.05
C PHE A 93 1.46 -18.76 3.45
N CYS A 94 1.96 -19.52 4.43
CA CYS A 94 2.18 -19.00 5.78
C CYS A 94 3.17 -17.82 5.77
N ALA A 95 4.25 -17.93 4.97
CA ALA A 95 5.20 -16.86 4.78
C ALA A 95 4.56 -15.60 4.17
N SER A 96 3.66 -15.74 3.19
CA SER A 96 2.91 -14.63 2.60
C SER A 96 2.00 -13.91 3.61
N ILE A 97 1.32 -14.66 4.49
CA ILE A 97 0.49 -14.07 5.56
C ILE A 97 1.36 -13.23 6.50
N CYS A 98 2.44 -13.81 7.01
CA CYS A 98 3.36 -13.11 7.91
C CYS A 98 4.01 -11.90 7.23
N ALA A 99 4.39 -12.03 5.96
CA ALA A 99 4.95 -10.94 5.17
C ALA A 99 3.96 -9.79 4.96
N GLY A 100 2.69 -10.08 4.70
CA GLY A 100 1.64 -9.08 4.58
C GLY A 100 1.40 -8.33 5.90
N VAL A 101 1.40 -9.05 7.03
CA VAL A 101 1.29 -8.46 8.38
C VAL A 101 2.49 -7.56 8.68
N ALA A 102 3.71 -8.05 8.46
CA ALA A 102 4.93 -7.27 8.71
C ALA A 102 5.03 -6.05 7.79
N GLY A 103 4.74 -6.21 6.49
CA GLY A 103 4.70 -5.10 5.54
C GLY A 103 3.66 -4.05 5.93
N SER A 104 2.50 -4.48 6.42
CA SER A 104 1.44 -3.59 6.92
C SER A 104 1.90 -2.77 8.14
N LEU A 105 2.63 -3.39 9.07
CA LEU A 105 3.17 -2.72 10.26
C LEU A 105 4.31 -1.76 9.93
N VAL A 106 5.22 -2.15 9.03
CA VAL A 106 6.38 -1.33 8.63
C VAL A 106 5.95 -0.09 7.84
N SER A 107 4.93 -0.22 7.00
CA SER A 107 4.43 0.92 6.20
C SER A 107 3.45 1.82 6.96
N GLN A 108 2.87 1.35 8.07
CA GLN A 108 1.89 2.09 8.88
C GLN A 108 2.32 3.54 9.22
N PRO A 109 3.56 3.78 9.70
CA PRO A 109 4.00 5.14 10.04
C PRO A 109 3.99 6.08 8.84
N GLY A 110 4.43 5.59 7.67
CA GLY A 110 4.42 6.35 6.42
C GLY A 110 3.00 6.62 5.92
N ASP A 111 2.12 5.63 6.00
CA ASP A 111 0.70 5.75 5.66
C ASP A 111 -0.01 6.82 6.51
N THR A 112 0.24 6.82 7.82
CA THR A 112 -0.36 7.80 8.73
C THR A 112 0.19 9.21 8.50
N ILE A 113 1.49 9.36 8.24
CA ILE A 113 2.09 10.67 7.88
C ILE A 113 1.47 11.22 6.60
N LEU A 114 1.33 10.38 5.56
CA LEU A 114 0.74 10.78 4.30
C LEU A 114 -0.74 11.17 4.46
N SER A 115 -1.50 10.36 5.19
CA SER A 115 -2.91 10.64 5.49
C SER A 115 -3.07 11.97 6.24
N LEU A 116 -2.26 12.22 7.27
CA LEU A 116 -2.27 13.47 8.02
C LEU A 116 -1.89 14.66 7.13
N THR A 117 -0.91 14.50 6.25
CA THR A 117 -0.47 15.55 5.34
C THR A 117 -1.58 15.88 4.33
N ASN A 118 -2.26 14.89 3.78
CA ASN A 118 -3.37 15.08 2.84
C ASN A 118 -4.59 15.71 3.51
N LEU A 119 -4.94 15.30 4.74
CA LEU A 119 -6.02 15.91 5.53
C LEU A 119 -5.78 17.40 5.81
N LYS A 120 -4.53 17.76 6.14
CA LYS A 120 -4.16 19.15 6.49
C LYS A 120 -4.02 20.05 5.27
N ALA A 121 -3.52 19.49 4.15
CA ALA A 121 -3.55 20.17 2.85
C ALA A 121 -4.99 20.49 2.41
N SER A 122 -5.93 19.57 2.62
CA SER A 122 -7.36 19.82 2.34
C SER A 122 -8.02 20.83 3.27
N SER A 123 -7.41 21.14 4.42
CA SER A 123 -7.93 22.08 5.42
C SER A 123 -7.35 23.51 5.27
N GLY A 124 -6.55 23.78 4.23
CA GLY A 124 -5.97 25.10 3.95
C GLY A 124 -4.87 25.54 4.93
N SER A 125 -4.28 24.62 5.68
CA SER A 125 -3.20 24.90 6.65
C SER A 125 -1.84 24.94 5.96
N ASP A 126 -1.27 26.14 5.80
CA ASP A 126 0.05 26.43 5.21
C ASP A 126 1.24 25.97 6.07
N GLY A 127 1.45 24.66 6.11
CA GLY A 127 2.67 24.07 6.66
C GLY A 127 2.86 22.71 6.03
N GLY A 128 3.78 22.60 5.06
CA GLY A 128 4.03 21.35 4.34
C GLY A 128 4.34 20.15 5.25
N ALA A 129 4.55 18.97 4.65
CA ALA A 129 4.80 17.69 5.34
C ALA A 129 5.58 17.76 6.69
N PRO A 130 6.71 18.48 6.82
CA PRO A 130 7.44 18.55 8.09
C PRO A 130 6.69 19.24 9.25
N ALA A 131 5.85 20.24 8.98
CA ALA A 131 5.06 20.91 10.01
C ALA A 131 3.93 20.00 10.53
N VAL A 132 3.34 19.20 9.65
CA VAL A 132 2.32 18.20 9.98
C VAL A 132 2.91 17.09 10.85
N ILE A 133 4.09 16.58 10.48
CA ILE A 133 4.82 15.56 11.25
C ILE A 133 5.17 16.07 12.66
N ARG A 134 5.65 17.30 12.76
CA ARG A 134 6.00 17.92 14.05
C ARG A 134 4.78 18.12 14.94
N ASP A 135 3.66 18.60 14.40
CA ASP A 135 2.41 18.76 15.16
C ASP A 135 1.84 17.40 15.60
N ALA A 136 1.83 16.40 14.71
CA ALA A 136 1.38 15.05 15.04
C ALA A 136 2.23 14.40 16.14
N TYR A 137 3.56 14.55 16.05
CA TYR A 137 4.48 14.06 17.07
C TYR A 137 4.29 14.76 18.42
N SER A 138 4.04 16.07 18.42
CA SER A 138 3.80 16.84 19.65
C SER A 138 2.47 16.47 20.35
N ARG A 139 1.47 15.99 19.59
CA ARG A 139 0.14 15.64 20.11
C ARG A 139 0.01 14.20 20.60
N GLY A 140 0.73 13.26 20.00
CA GLY A 140 0.56 11.82 20.31
C GLY A 140 1.83 10.98 20.25
N GLY A 141 3.00 11.60 20.13
CA GLY A 141 4.30 10.92 20.10
C GLY A 141 4.42 9.90 18.98
N PHE A 142 5.16 8.81 19.20
CA PHE A 142 5.32 7.71 18.24
C PHE A 142 4.01 6.92 18.02
N GLY A 143 3.13 6.88 19.03
CA GLY A 143 1.84 6.19 18.95
C GLY A 143 0.87 6.81 17.93
N ALA A 144 1.00 8.12 17.67
CA ALA A 144 0.23 8.81 16.65
C ALA A 144 0.45 8.24 15.24
N PHE A 145 1.64 7.69 14.95
CA PHE A 145 1.99 7.13 13.65
C PHE A 145 1.55 5.67 13.46
N MET A 146 1.08 5.00 14.52
CA MET A 146 0.52 3.65 14.42
C MET A 146 -1.02 3.65 14.46
N VAL A 147 -1.66 4.82 14.47
CA VAL A 147 -3.12 4.92 14.44
C VAL A 147 -3.66 4.30 13.15
N GLY A 148 -4.56 3.32 13.28
CA GLY A 148 -5.14 2.58 12.14
C GLY A 148 -4.53 1.19 11.88
N TRP A 149 -3.66 0.69 12.77
CA TRP A 149 -3.05 -0.65 12.60
C TRP A 149 -4.04 -1.82 12.62
N LYS A 150 -5.05 -1.77 13.50
CA LYS A 150 -6.08 -2.81 13.62
C LYS A 150 -6.91 -3.02 12.33
N PRO A 151 -7.54 -1.98 11.75
CA PRO A 151 -8.31 -2.16 10.52
C PRO A 151 -7.42 -2.59 9.35
N ARG A 152 -6.16 -2.17 9.32
CA ARG A 152 -5.23 -2.60 8.27
C ARG A 152 -4.85 -4.07 8.38
N LEU A 153 -4.61 -4.58 9.59
CA LEU A 153 -4.42 -6.01 9.80
C LEU A 153 -5.65 -6.81 9.40
N ALA A 154 -6.85 -6.35 9.76
CA ALA A 154 -8.10 -7.01 9.36
C ALA A 154 -8.24 -7.06 7.83
N HIS A 155 -7.99 -5.92 7.16
CA HIS A 155 -8.03 -5.83 5.70
C HIS A 155 -7.02 -6.76 5.03
N THR A 156 -5.75 -6.74 5.45
CA THR A 156 -4.72 -7.63 4.89
C THR A 156 -5.06 -9.11 5.13
N THR A 157 -5.58 -9.45 6.30
CA THR A 157 -6.00 -10.83 6.62
C THR A 157 -7.13 -11.29 5.71
N ILE A 158 -8.15 -10.45 5.50
CA ILE A 158 -9.27 -10.76 4.61
C ILE A 158 -8.77 -10.97 3.17
N ILE A 159 -7.91 -10.07 2.67
CA ILE A 159 -7.34 -10.19 1.32
C ILE A 159 -6.62 -11.51 1.15
N VAL A 160 -5.77 -11.91 2.10
CA VAL A 160 -5.00 -13.15 1.97
C VAL A 160 -5.92 -14.37 2.00
N ILE A 161 -6.95 -14.39 2.86
CA ILE A 161 -7.93 -15.48 2.88
C ILE A 161 -8.64 -15.60 1.53
N VAL A 162 -9.11 -14.48 0.96
CA VAL A 162 -9.79 -14.48 -0.34
C VAL A 162 -8.88 -14.94 -1.46
N GLN A 163 -7.61 -14.49 -1.47
CA GLN A 163 -6.62 -14.94 -2.46
C GLN A 163 -6.38 -16.45 -2.37
N LEU A 164 -6.31 -17.02 -1.16
CA LEU A 164 -6.15 -18.46 -0.97
C LEU A 164 -7.34 -19.25 -1.51
N LEU A 165 -8.57 -18.82 -1.19
CA LEU A 165 -9.79 -19.48 -1.67
C LEU A 165 -9.87 -19.49 -3.19
N ILE A 166 -9.55 -18.36 -3.83
CA ILE A 166 -9.54 -18.24 -5.29
C ILE A 166 -8.44 -19.14 -5.88
N TYR A 167 -7.24 -19.13 -5.30
CA TYR A 167 -6.13 -19.95 -5.77
C TYR A 167 -6.46 -21.45 -5.71
N ASP A 168 -6.99 -21.94 -4.59
CA ASP A 168 -7.37 -23.34 -4.44
C ASP A 168 -8.51 -23.72 -5.39
N SER A 169 -9.46 -22.83 -5.63
CA SER A 169 -10.55 -23.05 -6.58
C SER A 169 -10.02 -23.22 -8.01
N ILE A 170 -9.13 -22.31 -8.44
CA ILE A 170 -8.53 -22.36 -9.78
C ILE A 170 -7.63 -23.59 -9.91
N LYS A 171 -6.79 -23.85 -8.90
CA LYS A 171 -5.87 -25.00 -8.91
C LYS A 171 -6.63 -26.32 -9.00
N THR A 172 -7.72 -26.47 -8.26
CA THR A 172 -8.55 -27.69 -8.29
C THR A 172 -9.20 -27.87 -9.66
N ALA A 173 -9.75 -26.79 -10.25
CA ALA A 173 -10.33 -26.84 -11.59
C ALA A 173 -9.31 -27.18 -12.69
N LEU A 174 -8.06 -26.73 -12.52
CA LEU A 174 -6.99 -26.93 -13.51
C LEU A 174 -6.30 -28.30 -13.37
N LEU A 175 -6.32 -28.91 -12.18
CA LEU A 175 -5.78 -30.25 -11.92
C LEU A 175 -6.84 -31.37 -12.07
N SER A 176 -8.12 -31.02 -12.19
CA SER A 176 -9.21 -31.97 -12.47
C SER A 176 -9.37 -32.31 -13.96
N HIS A 177 -8.48 -31.81 -14.82
CA HIS A 177 -8.40 -32.06 -16.26
C HIS A 177 -7.04 -32.66 -16.62
#